data_AF-A0A1R1B7A0-F1
#
_entry.id   AF-A0A1R1B7A0-F1
#
_cell.length_a   1.000
_cell.length_b   1.000
_cell.length_c   1.000
_cell.angle_alpha   90.00
_cell.angle_beta   90.00
_cell.angle_gamma   90.00
#
_symmetry.space_group_name_H-M   'P 1'
#
loop_
_entity.id
_entity.type
_entity.pdbx_description
1 polymer ?
#
loop_
_entity_poly.entity_id
_entity_poly.type
_entity_poly.pdbx_seq_one_letter_code
_entity_poly.pdbx_strand_id
1 'polypeptide(L)'
;MKTVDKIYESIVTNISTVINGEWVKAKLDIEVIGEMVSFTGNYLNNKNETIQIDVDEFDFQLTFDVLELHKITTEGGNNKWNRAVFSVQPDGAFDMEFIWDQELQDEIERLA
;
A
#
# COMPACT_ATOMS: atom_id res chain seq x y z
N MET A 1 17.63 8.12 -2.49
CA MET A 1 16.47 8.28 -1.60
C MET A 1 15.33 8.82 -2.43
N LYS A 2 14.23 8.09 -2.62
CA LYS A 2 13.05 8.63 -3.31
C LYS A 2 12.34 9.62 -2.40
N THR A 3 11.63 10.58 -3.00
CA THR A 3 10.70 11.43 -2.25
C THR A 3 9.40 10.66 -2.02
N VAL A 4 8.64 11.07 -1.01
CA VAL A 4 7.31 10.50 -0.70
C VAL A 4 6.40 10.53 -1.93
N ASP A 5 6.37 11.65 -2.67
CA ASP A 5 5.59 11.78 -3.91
C ASP A 5 5.95 10.74 -4.96
N LYS A 6 7.25 10.44 -5.13
CA LYS A 6 7.70 9.40 -6.08
C LYS A 6 7.30 8.00 -5.66
N ILE A 7 7.17 7.76 -4.36
CA ILE A 7 6.68 6.47 -3.85
C ILE A 7 5.17 6.37 -4.08
N TYR A 8 4.40 7.44 -3.85
CA TYR A 8 2.97 7.44 -4.16
C TYR A 8 2.70 7.26 -5.66
N GLU A 9 3.45 7.94 -6.53
CA GLU A 9 3.40 7.69 -7.99
C GLU A 9 3.68 6.23 -8.34
N SER A 10 4.64 5.58 -7.66
CA SER A 10 4.98 4.17 -7.83
C SER A 10 3.81 3.25 -7.47
N ILE A 11 3.14 3.51 -6.34
CA ILE A 11 1.95 2.76 -5.90
C ILE A 11 0.81 2.92 -6.91
N VAL A 12 0.50 4.15 -7.33
CA VAL A 12 -0.56 4.44 -8.33
C VAL A 12 -0.27 3.71 -9.65
N THR A 13 0.98 3.73 -10.11
CA THR A 13 1.39 3.10 -11.37
C THR A 13 1.24 1.59 -11.31
N ASN A 14 1.66 0.94 -10.21
CA ASN A 14 1.52 -0.51 -10.03
C ASN A 14 0.05 -0.94 -10.04
N ILE A 15 -0.79 -0.27 -9.25
CA ILE A 15 -2.24 -0.55 -9.20
C ILE A 15 -2.86 -0.40 -10.60
N SER A 16 -2.58 0.72 -11.28
CA SER A 16 -3.20 1.05 -12.57
C SER A 16 -2.72 0.15 -13.71
N THR A 17 -1.51 -0.40 -13.60
CA THR A 17 -0.93 -1.30 -14.62
C THR A 17 -1.48 -2.72 -14.50
N VAL A 18 -1.73 -3.19 -13.28
CA VAL A 18 -2.27 -4.53 -13.04
C VAL A 18 -3.78 -4.61 -13.27
N ILE A 19 -4.53 -3.55 -12.96
CA ILE A 19 -5.98 -3.55 -13.17
C ILE A 19 -6.29 -3.43 -14.67
N ASN A 20 -6.78 -4.52 -15.25
CA ASN A 20 -7.24 -4.57 -16.63
C ASN A 20 -8.71 -4.13 -16.75
N GLY A 21 -8.98 -3.15 -17.62
CA GLY A 21 -10.34 -2.69 -17.92
C GLY A 21 -10.79 -1.47 -17.11
N GLU A 22 -12.09 -1.19 -17.13
CA GLU A 22 -12.64 -0.01 -16.46
C GLU A 22 -12.91 -0.28 -14.97
N TRP A 23 -12.44 0.64 -14.13
CA TRP A 23 -12.61 0.60 -12.67
C TRP A 23 -12.96 1.98 -12.13
N VAL A 24 -13.50 2.03 -10.90
CA VAL A 24 -14.02 3.25 -10.26
C VAL A 24 -13.13 3.69 -9.10
N LYS A 25 -12.70 2.73 -8.28
CA LYS A 25 -11.82 2.96 -7.14
C LYS A 25 -11.05 1.69 -6.82
N ALA A 26 -9.79 1.83 -6.44
CA ALA A 26 -8.96 0.75 -5.94
C ALA A 26 -8.51 1.06 -4.50
N LYS A 27 -8.34 0.00 -3.71
CA LYS A 27 -7.83 0.02 -2.35
C LYS A 27 -6.71 -1.01 -2.24
N LEU A 28 -5.54 -0.56 -1.83
CA LEU A 28 -4.39 -1.39 -1.51
C LEU A 28 -4.14 -1.32 0.00
N ASP A 29 -4.20 -2.46 0.65
CA ASP A 29 -3.83 -2.68 2.04
C ASP A 29 -2.36 -3.11 2.08
N ILE A 30 -1.56 -2.39 2.87
CA ILE A 30 -0.11 -2.54 2.98
C ILE A 30 0.22 -2.85 4.43
N GLU A 31 1.00 -3.90 4.68
CA GLU A 31 1.53 -4.21 6.01
C GLU A 31 3.05 -4.15 5.99
N VAL A 32 3.66 -3.56 7.01
CA VAL A 32 5.12 -3.48 7.16
C VAL A 32 5.53 -4.19 8.44
N ILE A 33 6.35 -5.23 8.29
CA ILE A 33 6.84 -6.10 9.36
C ILE A 33 8.36 -6.18 9.27
N GLY A 34 9.05 -5.34 10.05
CA GLY A 34 10.51 -5.21 9.95
C GLY A 34 10.92 -4.74 8.55
N GLU A 35 11.63 -5.59 7.81
CA GLU A 35 12.06 -5.34 6.43
C GLU A 35 11.16 -6.02 5.38
N MET A 36 10.01 -6.57 5.80
CA MET A 36 9.04 -7.20 4.91
C MET A 36 7.84 -6.29 4.67
N VAL A 37 7.32 -6.34 3.44
CA VAL A 37 6.08 -5.67 3.05
C VAL A 37 5.13 -6.70 2.49
N SER A 38 3.88 -6.67 2.96
CA SER A 38 2.78 -7.46 2.39
C SER A 38 1.80 -6.53 1.69
N PHE A 39 1.31 -6.97 0.54
CA PHE A 39 0.30 -6.28 -0.24
C PHE A 39 -0.94 -7.15 -0.35
N THR A 40 -2.10 -6.57 -0.12
CA THR A 40 -3.39 -7.14 -0.52
C THR A 40 -4.27 -6.00 -1.03
N GLY A 41 -5.29 -6.29 -1.82
CA GLY A 41 -6.13 -5.20 -2.32
C GLY A 41 -7.27 -5.64 -3.18
N ASN A 42 -8.17 -4.69 -3.43
CA ASN A 42 -9.32 -4.86 -4.29
C ASN A 42 -9.65 -3.58 -5.03
N TYR A 43 -10.38 -3.72 -6.13
CA TYR A 43 -10.95 -2.59 -6.88
C TYR A 43 -12.43 -2.84 -7.16
N LEU A 44 -13.14 -1.73 -7.36
CA LEU A 44 -14.53 -1.71 -7.78
C LEU A 44 -14.58 -1.50 -9.29
N ASN A 45 -15.22 -2.40 -10.03
CA ASN A 45 -15.45 -2.21 -11.46
C ASN A 45 -16.70 -1.33 -11.73
N ASN A 46 -16.95 -1.01 -12.99
CA ASN A 46 -18.11 -0.20 -13.40
C ASN A 46 -19.48 -0.86 -13.17
N LYS A 47 -19.51 -2.15 -12.82
CA LYS A 47 -20.72 -2.88 -12.42
C LYS A 47 -20.90 -2.92 -10.90
N ASN A 48 -20.08 -2.19 -10.15
CA ASN A 48 -20.07 -2.17 -8.70
C ASN A 48 -19.73 -3.54 -8.08
N GLU A 49 -18.94 -4.35 -8.79
CA GLU A 49 -18.40 -5.62 -8.30
C GLU A 49 -16.99 -5.39 -7.73
N THR A 50 -16.72 -5.97 -6.56
CA THR A 50 -15.39 -5.95 -5.94
C THR A 50 -14.55 -7.09 -6.49
N ILE A 51 -13.39 -6.76 -7.06
CA ILE A 51 -12.45 -7.71 -7.66
C ILE A 51 -11.10 -7.57 -6.94
N GLN A 52 -10.46 -8.71 -6.64
CA GLN A 52 -9.14 -8.72 -6.02
C GLN A 52 -8.07 -8.21 -7.01
N ILE A 53 -7.12 -7.41 -6.51
CA ILE A 53 -5.95 -6.99 -7.29
C ILE A 53 -4.95 -8.14 -7.31
N ASP A 54 -4.37 -8.42 -8.48
CA ASP A 54 -3.30 -9.40 -8.63
C ASP A 54 -1.96 -8.79 -8.20
N VAL A 55 -1.75 -8.69 -6.90
CA VAL A 55 -0.58 -8.02 -6.30
C VAL A 55 0.74 -8.75 -6.59
N ASP A 56 0.69 -10.01 -7.03
CA ASP A 56 1.87 -10.79 -7.43
C ASP A 56 2.48 -10.24 -8.75
N GLU A 57 1.70 -9.51 -9.54
CA GLU A 57 2.14 -8.82 -10.76
C GLU A 57 2.71 -7.41 -10.50
N PHE A 58 2.81 -6.99 -9.23
CA PHE A 58 3.47 -5.72 -8.89
C PHE A 58 4.98 -5.80 -9.13
N ASP A 59 5.56 -4.66 -9.51
CA ASP A 59 7.02 -4.51 -9.59
C ASP A 59 7.61 -4.74 -8.20
N PHE A 60 8.55 -5.68 -8.10
CA PHE A 60 9.26 -5.99 -6.86
C PHE A 60 9.93 -4.75 -6.23
N GLN A 61 10.28 -3.74 -7.04
CA GLN A 61 10.79 -2.46 -6.56
C GLN A 61 9.82 -1.73 -5.62
N LEU A 62 8.51 -1.98 -5.73
CA LEU A 62 7.48 -1.38 -4.87
C LEU A 62 7.69 -1.73 -3.40
N THR A 63 8.17 -2.94 -3.09
CA THR A 63 8.51 -3.36 -1.72
C THR A 63 9.53 -2.40 -1.09
N PHE A 64 10.62 -2.11 -1.81
CA PHE A 64 11.65 -1.19 -1.30
C PHE A 64 11.15 0.24 -1.22
N ASP A 65 10.29 0.66 -2.16
CA ASP A 65 9.68 1.99 -2.15
C ASP A 65 8.82 2.18 -0.89
N VAL A 66 8.03 1.16 -0.51
CA VAL A 66 7.22 1.19 0.72
C VAL A 66 8.08 1.15 1.98
N LEU A 67 9.16 0.37 2.03
CA LEU A 67 10.09 0.41 3.16
C LEU A 67 10.75 1.80 3.30
N GLU A 68 11.07 2.44 2.19
CA GLU A 68 11.58 3.80 2.19
C GLU A 68 10.53 4.81 2.68
N LEU A 69 9.27 4.66 2.28
CA LEU A 69 8.15 5.46 2.79
C LEU A 69 7.99 5.29 4.30
N HIS A 70 8.03 4.04 4.79
CA HIS A 70 7.93 3.72 6.21
C HIS A 70 9.04 4.41 6.99
N LYS A 71 10.28 4.29 6.51
CA LYS A 71 11.44 4.97 7.12
C LYS A 71 11.28 6.50 7.17
N ILE A 72 10.87 7.13 6.06
CA ILE A 72 10.70 8.58 5.99
C ILE A 72 9.59 9.05 6.95
N THR A 73 8.46 8.33 6.99
CA THR A 73 7.26 8.75 7.73
C THR A 73 7.31 8.44 9.22
N THR A 74 8.15 7.48 9.63
CA THR A 74 8.38 7.13 11.04
C THR A 74 9.65 7.76 11.62
N GLU A 75 10.44 8.47 10.80
CA GLU A 75 11.65 9.16 11.26
C GLU A 75 11.33 10.13 12.42
N GLY A 76 12.18 10.10 13.45
CA GLY A 76 12.00 10.89 14.66
C GLY A 76 10.91 10.37 15.62
N GLY A 77 10.29 9.21 15.32
CA GLY A 77 9.31 8.55 16.18
C GLY A 77 7.92 9.18 16.17
N ASN A 78 7.64 10.08 15.22
CA ASN A 78 6.37 10.80 15.10
C ASN A 78 5.22 9.91 14.61
N ASN A 79 5.54 8.78 13.99
CA ASN A 79 4.58 7.78 13.53
C ASN A 79 5.18 6.39 13.77
N LYS A 80 4.32 5.39 13.99
CA LYS A 80 4.72 4.00 14.23
C LYS A 80 3.94 3.00 13.40
N TRP A 81 3.22 3.45 12.38
CA TRP A 81 2.32 2.59 11.61
C TRP A 81 2.98 1.27 11.16
N ASN A 82 2.20 0.20 11.21
CA ASN A 82 2.52 -1.12 10.69
C ASN A 82 1.50 -1.58 9.64
N ARG A 83 0.42 -0.81 9.45
CA ARG A 83 -0.53 -0.93 8.35
C ARG A 83 -0.74 0.41 7.65
N ALA A 84 -0.99 0.37 6.35
CA ALA A 84 -1.44 1.52 5.59
C ALA A 84 -2.48 1.14 4.55
N VAL A 85 -3.38 2.07 4.26
CA VAL A 85 -4.42 1.92 3.24
C VAL A 85 -4.23 2.99 2.20
N PHE A 86 -3.92 2.56 0.97
CA PHE A 86 -3.82 3.44 -0.20
C PHE A 86 -5.08 3.32 -1.04
N SER A 87 -5.85 4.40 -1.16
CA SER A 87 -7.04 4.48 -2.02
C SER A 87 -6.74 5.32 -3.24
N VAL A 88 -7.08 4.85 -4.44
CA VAL A 88 -6.85 5.60 -5.69
C VAL A 88 -8.07 5.51 -6.61
N GLN A 89 -8.25 6.54 -7.45
CA GLN A 89 -9.23 6.63 -8.53
C GLN A 89 -8.52 6.63 -9.90
N PRO A 90 -9.22 6.30 -11.01
CA PRO A 90 -8.61 6.21 -12.34
C PRO A 90 -7.96 7.51 -12.85
N ASP A 91 -8.36 8.66 -12.32
CA ASP A 91 -7.77 9.96 -12.63
C ASP A 91 -6.45 10.23 -11.88
N GLY A 92 -6.01 9.29 -11.04
CA GLY A 92 -4.83 9.39 -10.21
C GLY A 92 -5.06 10.11 -8.88
N ALA A 93 -6.28 10.57 -8.58
CA ALA A 93 -6.59 11.11 -7.26
C ALA A 93 -6.50 9.99 -6.22
N PHE A 94 -5.71 10.21 -5.17
CA PHE A 94 -5.47 9.20 -4.15
C PHE A 94 -5.54 9.76 -2.73
N ASP A 95 -5.63 8.85 -1.77
CA ASP A 95 -5.55 9.10 -0.34
C ASP A 95 -4.73 7.99 0.33
N MET A 96 -4.02 8.32 1.41
CA MET A 96 -3.15 7.40 2.14
C MET A 96 -3.39 7.54 3.64
N GLU A 97 -3.81 6.44 4.26
CA GLU A 97 -4.04 6.35 5.70
C GLU A 97 -2.95 5.49 6.35
N PHE A 98 -2.27 6.02 7.37
CA PHE A 98 -1.30 5.29 8.18
C PHE A 98 -1.95 4.83 9.49
N ILE A 99 -1.87 3.53 9.76
CA ILE A 99 -2.58 2.88 10.85
C ILE A 99 -1.59 2.16 11.75
N TRP A 100 -1.71 2.41 13.06
CA TRP A 100 -1.09 1.55 14.07
C TRP A 100 -2.06 0.46 14.47
N ASP A 101 -1.73 -0.78 14.11
CA ASP A 101 -2.46 -1.96 14.50
C ASP A 101 -1.74 -2.66 15.65
N GLN A 102 -2.26 -2.49 16.86
CA GLN A 102 -1.67 -3.10 18.06
C GLN A 102 -1.73 -4.63 18.02
N GLU A 103 -2.79 -5.22 17.47
CA GLU A 103 -2.93 -6.68 17.43
C GLU A 103 -1.88 -7.30 16.50
N LEU A 104 -1.64 -6.68 15.34
CA LEU A 104 -0.54 -7.08 14.45
C LEU A 104 0.82 -6.93 15.14
N GLN A 105 1.05 -5.82 15.85
CA GLN A 105 2.30 -5.61 16.58
C GLN A 105 2.52 -6.71 17.63
N ASP A 106 1.51 -7.02 18.43
CA ASP A 106 1.58 -8.04 19.47
C ASP A 106 1.86 -9.44 18.87
N GLU A 107 1.29 -9.73 17.70
CA GLU A 107 1.56 -10.97 16.97
C GLU A 107 3.01 -11.06 16.47
N ILE A 108 3.55 -9.97 15.92
CA ILE A 108 4.95 -9.89 15.49
C ILE A 108 5.88 -10.14 16.68
N GLU A 109 5.64 -9.48 17.81
CA GLU A 109 6.44 -9.64 19.03
C GLU A 109 6.35 -11.04 19.63
N ARG A 110 5.21 -11.72 19.48
CA ARG A 110 5.02 -13.11 19.91
C ARG A 110 5.82 -14.11 19.06
N LEU A 111 6.04 -13.80 17.78
CA LEU A 111 6.69 -14.70 16.81
C LEU A 111 8.20 -14.42 16.62
N ALA A 112 8.70 -13.29 17.11
CA ALA A 112 10.11 -12.88 17.09
C ALA A 112 10.95 -13.57 18.18
#